data_AF-A0A7W8PDY5-F1
#
_entry.id   AF-A0A7W8PDY5-F1
#
_cell.length_a   1.000
_cell.length_b   1.000
_cell.length_c   1.000
_cell.angle_alpha   90.00
_cell.angle_beta   90.00
_cell.angle_gamma   90.00
#
_symmetry.space_group_name_H-M   'P 1'
#
loop_
_entity.id
_entity.type
_entity.pdbx_description
1 polymer ?
#
loop_
_entity_poly.entity_id
_entity_poly.type
_entity_poly.pdbx_seq_one_letter_code
_entity_poly.pdbx_strand_id
1 'polypeptide(L)'
;MNKWTVHSVVALLVCACNVAVAESPPARILHCEGTMKTSGINAPSDVQTGDATTVTAIYTLKDNTLIENDDGTHEIRYPLCRTTDTSYVFSDDCSTNRNRYIGEWLKVSDQSSVDRFLSQHQNTEFAMNIVVIDRVSLQVNDEQLDTQERTEVDRKKMKAWFKPYLISQQFVGSCQLATPKL
;
A
#
# COMPACT_ATOMS: atom_id res chain seq x y z
N MET A 1 29.61 -68.68 -40.48
CA MET A 1 29.22 -68.05 -39.20
C MET A 1 29.79 -66.64 -39.15
N ASN A 2 28.89 -65.69 -38.88
CA ASN A 2 29.01 -64.32 -38.40
C ASN A 2 30.03 -63.31 -38.99
N LYS A 3 29.40 -62.34 -39.68
CA LYS A 3 29.81 -60.96 -39.97
C LYS A 3 29.82 -60.06 -38.71
N TRP A 4 30.39 -58.86 -38.90
CA TRP A 4 29.94 -57.51 -38.46
C TRP A 4 30.94 -56.72 -37.60
N THR A 5 31.59 -55.76 -38.28
CA THR A 5 32.22 -54.56 -37.76
C THR A 5 31.17 -53.60 -37.19
N VAL A 6 31.41 -53.10 -35.98
CA VAL A 6 30.58 -52.08 -35.31
C VAL A 6 31.10 -50.69 -35.69
N HIS A 7 30.26 -49.87 -36.32
CA HIS A 7 30.49 -48.43 -36.44
C HIS A 7 29.58 -47.71 -35.44
N SER A 8 30.20 -47.02 -34.47
CA SER A 8 29.51 -46.10 -33.57
C SER A 8 29.16 -44.81 -34.31
N VAL A 9 27.88 -44.47 -34.35
CA VAL A 9 27.41 -43.13 -34.73
C VAL A 9 27.05 -42.39 -33.45
N VAL A 10 27.85 -41.37 -33.12
CA VAL A 10 27.55 -40.42 -32.04
C VAL A 10 26.53 -39.42 -32.57
N ALA A 11 25.30 -39.48 -32.06
CA ALA A 11 24.28 -38.48 -32.33
C ALA A 11 24.49 -37.27 -31.39
N LEU A 12 24.90 -36.14 -31.96
CA LEU A 12 24.94 -34.86 -31.25
C LEU A 12 23.50 -34.32 -31.14
N LEU A 13 22.90 -34.41 -29.94
CA LEU A 13 21.66 -33.72 -29.63
C LEU A 13 21.96 -32.23 -29.36
N VAL A 14 21.62 -31.36 -30.31
CA VAL A 14 21.63 -29.92 -30.10
C VAL A 14 20.36 -29.55 -29.34
N CYS A 15 20.47 -29.34 -28.03
CA CYS A 15 19.41 -28.72 -27.23
C CYS A 15 19.26 -27.26 -27.66
N ALA A 16 18.31 -26.97 -28.54
CA ALA A 16 17.81 -25.63 -28.75
C ALA A 16 17.02 -25.20 -27.50
N CYS A 17 17.66 -24.46 -26.60
CA CYS A 17 16.98 -23.76 -25.53
C CYS A 17 16.12 -22.66 -26.15
N ASN A 18 14.85 -22.98 -26.44
CA ASN A 18 13.84 -21.95 -26.67
C ASN A 18 13.68 -21.19 -25.35
N VAL A 19 14.32 -20.02 -25.27
CA VAL A 19 14.07 -19.07 -24.19
C VAL A 19 12.66 -18.54 -24.42
N ALA A 20 11.67 -19.18 -23.81
CA ALA A 20 10.35 -18.60 -23.71
C ALA A 20 10.50 -17.32 -22.90
N VAL A 21 10.51 -16.17 -23.58
CA VAL A 21 10.36 -14.88 -22.93
C VAL A 21 8.95 -14.90 -22.36
N ALA A 22 8.82 -15.20 -21.07
CA ALA A 22 7.56 -15.05 -20.37
C ALA A 22 7.22 -13.56 -20.41
N GLU A 23 6.28 -13.18 -21.27
CA GLU A 23 5.72 -11.83 -21.25
C GLU A 23 5.19 -11.57 -19.84
N SER A 24 5.65 -10.49 -19.22
CA SER A 24 5.13 -10.05 -17.92
C SER A 24 3.61 -9.93 -18.02
N PRO A 25 2.83 -10.42 -17.04
CA PRO A 25 1.39 -10.30 -17.06
C PRO A 25 0.96 -8.86 -17.36
N PRO A 26 -0.07 -8.66 -18.21
CA PRO A 26 -0.52 -7.32 -18.55
C PRO A 26 -0.99 -6.59 -17.29
N ALA A 27 -0.69 -5.30 -17.21
CA ALA A 27 -1.15 -4.45 -16.11
C ALA A 27 -2.69 -4.47 -16.05
N ARG A 28 -3.24 -4.59 -14.84
CA ARG A 28 -4.69 -4.56 -14.60
C ARG A 28 -5.06 -3.17 -14.10
N ILE A 29 -5.90 -2.46 -14.84
CA ILE A 29 -6.38 -1.14 -14.44
C ILE A 29 -7.75 -1.32 -13.80
N LEU A 30 -7.95 -0.73 -12.62
CA LEU A 30 -9.20 -0.68 -11.89
C LEU A 30 -9.73 0.74 -11.93
N HIS A 31 -10.96 0.90 -12.40
CA HIS A 31 -11.72 2.14 -12.25
C HIS A 31 -12.67 1.96 -11.08
N CYS A 32 -12.53 2.80 -10.06
CA CYS A 32 -13.26 2.70 -8.81
C CYS A 32 -14.14 3.92 -8.61
N GLU A 33 -15.35 3.69 -8.11
CA GLU A 33 -16.24 4.73 -7.59
C GLU A 33 -16.54 4.39 -6.14
N GLY A 34 -16.48 5.40 -5.28
CA GLY A 34 -16.61 5.19 -3.86
C GLY A 34 -16.77 6.47 -3.07
N THR A 35 -16.57 6.34 -1.77
CA THR A 35 -16.69 7.45 -0.83
C THR A 35 -15.36 7.67 -0.14
N MET A 36 -14.88 8.91 -0.15
CA MET A 36 -13.78 9.40 0.66
C MET A 36 -14.35 9.95 1.97
N LYS A 37 -13.76 9.57 3.10
CA LYS A 37 -14.15 10.08 4.43
C LYS A 37 -12.91 10.41 5.24
N THR A 38 -12.96 11.54 5.94
CA THR A 38 -11.97 11.89 6.94
C THR A 38 -12.48 11.55 8.34
N SER A 39 -11.63 10.99 9.20
CA SER A 39 -11.96 10.70 10.59
C SER A 39 -10.76 10.90 11.51
N GLY A 40 -11.03 11.28 12.77
CA GLY A 40 -10.00 11.44 13.78
C GLY A 40 -9.82 10.19 14.64
N ILE A 41 -8.57 9.79 14.88
CA ILE A 41 -8.20 8.71 15.82
C ILE A 41 -7.53 9.37 17.02
N ASN A 42 -8.18 9.29 18.20
CA ASN A 42 -7.77 10.03 19.40
C ASN A 42 -7.73 11.57 19.19
N ALA A 43 -8.38 12.07 18.14
CA ALA A 43 -8.39 13.49 17.83
C ALA A 43 -9.16 14.28 18.90
N PRO A 44 -8.67 15.47 19.30
CA PRO A 44 -9.44 16.41 20.10
C PRO A 44 -10.80 16.74 19.46
N SER A 45 -11.80 17.06 20.29
CA SER A 45 -13.18 17.32 19.82
C SER A 45 -13.32 18.56 18.94
N ASP A 46 -12.33 19.46 18.96
CA ASP A 46 -12.25 20.67 18.14
C ASP A 46 -11.63 20.42 16.76
N VAL A 47 -11.10 19.21 16.50
CA VAL A 47 -10.63 18.83 15.17
C VAL A 47 -11.84 18.59 14.26
N GLN A 48 -11.92 19.38 13.19
CA GLN A 48 -12.94 19.21 12.18
C GLN A 48 -12.53 18.11 11.19
N THR A 49 -13.45 17.19 10.93
CA THR A 49 -13.34 16.21 9.85
C THR A 49 -14.46 16.52 8.86
N GLY A 50 -14.13 16.59 7.57
CA GLY A 50 -15.11 16.89 6.53
C GLY A 50 -16.20 15.82 6.41
N ASP A 51 -17.29 16.19 5.75
CA ASP A 51 -18.30 15.23 5.33
C ASP A 51 -17.74 14.27 4.28
N ALA A 52 -18.35 13.10 4.18
CA ALA A 52 -17.95 12.11 3.20
C ALA A 52 -18.30 12.58 1.78
N THR A 53 -17.39 12.41 0.83
CA THR A 53 -17.56 12.83 -0.57
C THR A 53 -17.48 11.65 -1.52
N THR A 54 -18.28 11.66 -2.57
CA THR A 54 -18.15 10.69 -3.66
C THR A 54 -16.97 11.08 -4.54
N VAL A 55 -16.06 10.14 -4.77
CA VAL A 55 -14.87 10.33 -5.61
C VAL A 55 -14.66 9.11 -6.48
N THR A 56 -13.91 9.29 -7.57
CA THR A 56 -13.43 8.19 -8.41
C THR A 56 -11.94 8.06 -8.29
N ALA A 57 -11.44 6.84 -8.34
CA ALA A 57 -10.01 6.54 -8.27
C ALA A 57 -9.62 5.55 -9.38
N ILE A 58 -8.36 5.65 -9.84
CA ILE A 58 -7.80 4.75 -10.84
C ILE A 58 -6.56 4.08 -10.27
N TYR A 59 -6.62 2.76 -10.15
CA TYR A 59 -5.49 1.95 -9.70
C TYR A 59 -4.95 1.08 -10.82
N THR A 60 -3.63 1.04 -10.98
CA THR A 60 -2.96 0.12 -11.89
C THR A 60 -2.19 -0.92 -11.08
N LEU A 61 -2.61 -2.18 -11.16
CA LEU A 61 -1.90 -3.32 -10.61
C LEU A 61 -0.94 -3.84 -11.67
N LYS A 62 0.36 -3.73 -11.41
CA LYS A 62 1.41 -4.25 -12.28
C LYS A 62 2.46 -4.95 -11.44
N ASP A 63 2.73 -6.21 -11.76
CA ASP A 63 3.65 -7.07 -11.01
C ASP A 63 3.24 -7.13 -9.52
N ASN A 64 4.12 -6.67 -8.62
CA ASN A 64 3.89 -6.56 -7.18
C ASN A 64 3.74 -5.11 -6.72
N THR A 65 3.28 -4.22 -7.61
CA THR A 65 3.13 -2.79 -7.33
C THR A 65 1.71 -2.35 -7.66
N LEU A 66 1.13 -1.58 -6.75
CA LEU A 66 -0.08 -0.80 -7.00
C LEU A 66 0.34 0.64 -7.33
N ILE A 67 -0.21 1.18 -8.41
CA ILE A 67 -0.01 2.57 -8.80
C ILE A 67 -1.35 3.27 -8.69
N GLU A 68 -1.45 4.25 -7.80
CA GLU A 68 -2.60 5.14 -7.67
C GLU A 68 -2.38 6.39 -8.53
N ASN A 69 -3.41 6.79 -9.27
CA ASN A 69 -3.40 8.01 -10.07
C ASN A 69 -4.48 8.96 -9.53
N ASP A 70 -4.05 10.06 -8.91
CA ASP A 70 -4.95 11.08 -8.34
C ASP A 70 -5.58 11.95 -9.45
N ASP A 71 -4.82 12.27 -10.51
CA ASP A 71 -5.29 13.11 -11.62
C ASP A 71 -4.53 12.90 -12.95
N GLY A 72 -3.67 11.88 -13.01
CA GLY A 72 -2.79 11.59 -14.15
C GLY A 72 -1.49 12.40 -14.20
N THR A 73 -1.22 13.26 -13.20
CA THR A 73 0.06 13.99 -13.08
C THR A 73 0.95 13.49 -11.95
N HIS A 74 0.36 12.90 -10.91
CA HIS A 74 1.09 12.30 -9.79
C HIS A 74 0.74 10.81 -9.67
N GLU A 75 1.79 9.97 -9.70
CA GLU A 75 1.68 8.54 -9.45
C GLU A 75 2.24 8.24 -8.06
N ILE A 76 1.41 7.65 -7.19
CA ILE A 76 1.88 7.07 -5.93
C ILE A 76 2.01 5.55 -6.12
N ARG A 77 3.11 4.98 -5.63
CA ARG A 77 3.45 3.57 -5.85
C ARG A 77 3.58 2.83 -4.54
N TYR A 78 2.77 1.80 -4.37
CA TYR A 78 2.74 0.97 -3.17
C TYR A 78 3.21 -0.46 -3.48
N PRO A 79 4.27 -0.97 -2.84
CA PRO A 79 4.65 -2.37 -2.96
C PRO A 79 3.59 -3.29 -2.33
N LEU A 80 3.48 -4.51 -2.88
CA LEU A 80 2.65 -5.58 -2.33
C LEU A 80 3.30 -6.12 -1.05
N CYS A 81 2.67 -5.86 0.09
CA CYS A 81 3.16 -6.31 1.39
C CYS A 81 2.65 -7.70 1.76
N ARG A 82 1.40 -8.02 1.39
CA ARG A 82 0.79 -9.32 1.71
C ARG A 82 -0.28 -9.71 0.70
N THR A 83 -0.37 -11.00 0.43
CA THR A 83 -1.52 -11.62 -0.26
C THR A 83 -2.24 -12.56 0.69
N THR A 84 -3.56 -12.48 0.73
CA THR A 84 -4.44 -13.48 1.35
C THR A 84 -5.23 -14.21 0.27
N ASP A 85 -6.05 -15.18 0.67
CA ASP A 85 -6.94 -15.90 -0.25
C ASP A 85 -7.87 -14.95 -1.02
N THR A 86 -8.30 -13.87 -0.36
CA THR A 86 -9.29 -12.92 -0.90
C THR A 86 -8.75 -11.52 -1.15
N SER A 87 -7.54 -11.16 -0.73
CA SER A 87 -7.11 -9.76 -0.77
C SER A 87 -5.64 -9.58 -1.11
N TYR A 88 -5.33 -8.45 -1.75
CA TYR A 88 -4.00 -7.88 -1.80
C TYR A 88 -3.90 -6.73 -0.79
N VAL A 89 -2.76 -6.63 -0.10
CA VAL A 89 -2.47 -5.53 0.83
C VAL A 89 -1.18 -4.85 0.35
N PHE A 90 -1.30 -3.58 0.00
CA PHE A 90 -0.21 -2.71 -0.40
C PHE A 90 0.00 -1.62 0.66
N SER A 91 1.25 -1.20 0.85
CA SER A 91 1.58 -0.09 1.75
C SER A 91 2.97 0.45 1.42
N ASP A 92 3.20 1.71 1.71
CA ASP A 92 4.52 2.35 1.71
C ASP A 92 5.47 1.82 2.80
N ASP A 93 4.95 1.15 3.83
CA ASP A 93 5.75 0.41 4.81
C ASP A 93 5.21 -1.00 5.11
N CYS A 94 5.73 -1.99 4.40
CA CYS A 94 5.40 -3.40 4.60
C CYS A 94 5.92 -4.01 5.92
N SER A 95 6.78 -3.31 6.67
CA SER A 95 7.35 -3.79 7.93
C SER A 95 6.46 -3.50 9.14
N THR A 96 5.53 -2.55 8.98
CA THR A 96 4.56 -2.17 10.00
C THR A 96 3.14 -2.53 9.57
N ASN A 97 2.21 -2.46 10.52
CA ASN A 97 0.79 -2.57 10.20
C ASN A 97 0.02 -1.42 10.84
N ARG A 98 -1.17 -1.16 10.31
CA ARG A 98 -2.08 -0.10 10.75
C ARG A 98 -2.16 0.09 12.26
N ASN A 99 -2.47 -0.97 12.99
CA ASN A 99 -2.72 -0.89 14.43
C ASN A 99 -1.42 -0.68 15.23
N ARG A 100 -0.31 -1.25 14.76
CA ARG A 100 1.00 -1.02 15.35
C ARG A 100 1.43 0.43 15.18
N TYR A 101 1.34 0.98 13.97
CA TYR A 101 1.67 2.37 13.66
C TYR A 101 0.86 3.35 14.51
N ILE A 102 -0.48 3.18 14.56
CA ILE A 102 -1.37 3.96 15.43
C ILE A 102 -0.93 3.84 16.91
N GLY A 103 -0.74 2.60 17.38
CA GLY A 103 -0.41 2.35 18.78
C GLY A 103 0.96 2.86 19.21
N GLU A 104 1.91 2.99 18.28
CA GLU A 104 3.22 3.58 18.51
C GLU A 104 3.16 5.11 18.50
N TRP A 105 2.45 5.72 17.54
CA TRP A 105 2.25 7.17 17.51
C TRP A 105 1.52 7.68 18.75
N LEU A 106 0.46 6.99 19.18
CA LEU A 106 -0.33 7.39 20.36
C LEU A 106 0.44 7.31 21.69
N LYS A 107 1.67 6.80 21.71
CA LYS A 107 2.57 6.79 22.87
C LYS A 107 3.54 7.97 22.89
N VAL A 108 3.59 8.78 21.84
CA VAL A 108 4.43 9.99 21.78
C VAL A 108 3.98 10.97 22.87
N SER A 109 4.95 11.57 23.56
CA SER A 109 4.69 12.52 24.65
C SER A 109 5.67 13.70 24.68
N ASP A 110 6.77 13.61 23.95
CA ASP A 110 7.84 14.61 23.86
C ASP A 110 8.65 14.47 22.56
N GLN A 111 9.56 15.40 22.29
CA GLN A 111 10.39 15.38 21.08
C GLN A 111 11.22 14.10 20.94
N SER A 112 11.77 13.57 22.03
CA SER A 112 12.58 12.35 21.98
C SER A 112 11.77 11.12 21.57
N SER A 113 10.48 11.08 21.94
CA SER A 113 9.56 10.05 21.48
C SER A 113 9.12 10.24 20.02
N VAL A 114 9.00 11.50 19.53
CA VAL A 114 8.81 11.80 18.11
C VAL A 114 10.01 11.30 17.30
N ASP A 115 11.22 11.71 17.67
CA ASP A 115 12.44 11.32 16.95
C ASP A 115 12.59 9.78 16.88
N ARG A 116 12.22 9.09 17.96
CA ARG A 116 12.20 7.62 17.99
C ARG A 116 11.18 7.05 17.03
N PHE A 117 9.97 7.58 17.01
CA PHE A 117 8.92 7.15 16.08
C PHE A 117 9.38 7.31 14.63
N LEU A 118 9.86 8.50 14.26
CA LEU A 118 10.35 8.78 12.90
C LEU A 118 11.50 7.84 12.51
N SER A 119 12.44 7.59 13.43
CA SER A 119 13.55 6.65 13.18
C SER A 119 13.11 5.20 12.92
N GLN A 120 11.96 4.80 13.45
CA GLN A 120 11.37 3.46 13.30
C GLN A 120 10.51 3.35 12.03
N HIS A 121 9.94 4.46 11.57
CA HIS A 121 8.98 4.55 10.47
C HIS A 121 9.49 5.47 9.34
N GLN A 122 10.74 5.27 8.89
CA GLN A 122 11.40 6.17 7.94
C GLN A 122 10.70 6.30 6.58
N ASN A 123 9.95 5.28 6.17
CA ASN A 123 9.18 5.30 4.92
C ASN A 123 7.80 5.96 5.09
N THR A 124 7.39 6.19 6.34
CA THR A 124 6.04 6.59 6.74
C THR A 124 6.11 7.61 7.88
N GLU A 125 7.09 8.53 7.82
CA GLU A 125 7.42 9.43 8.94
C GLU A 125 6.23 10.30 9.38
N PHE A 126 5.43 10.76 8.42
CA PHE A 126 4.34 11.70 8.64
C PHE A 126 2.96 11.17 8.21
N ALA A 127 2.97 10.17 7.35
CA ALA A 127 1.79 9.51 6.84
C ALA A 127 2.14 8.07 6.50
N MET A 128 1.21 7.15 6.81
CA MET A 128 1.29 5.77 6.35
C MET A 128 0.09 5.49 5.46
N ASN A 129 0.34 4.95 4.29
CA ASN A 129 -0.68 4.60 3.31
C ASN A 129 -0.87 3.09 3.28
N ILE A 130 -2.12 2.64 3.28
CA ILE A 130 -2.47 1.23 3.19
C ILE A 130 -3.62 1.09 2.19
N VAL A 131 -3.38 0.28 1.15
CA VAL A 131 -4.42 -0.06 0.18
C VAL A 131 -4.73 -1.56 0.24
N VAL A 132 -5.98 -1.89 0.52
CA VAL A 132 -6.49 -3.26 0.52
C VAL A 132 -7.44 -3.43 -0.65
N ILE A 133 -7.15 -4.41 -1.50
CA ILE A 133 -7.98 -4.75 -2.66
C ILE A 133 -8.55 -6.15 -2.46
N ASP A 134 -9.87 -6.28 -2.37
CA ASP A 134 -10.55 -7.57 -2.43
C ASP A 134 -10.53 -8.11 -3.86
N ARG A 135 -9.99 -9.32 -4.02
CA ARG A 135 -9.75 -9.97 -5.31
C ARG A 135 -11.00 -10.56 -5.94
N VAL A 136 -12.07 -10.71 -5.15
CA VAL A 136 -13.34 -11.32 -5.57
C VAL A 136 -14.37 -10.24 -5.86
N SER A 137 -14.58 -9.33 -4.93
CA SER A 137 -15.56 -8.24 -5.06
C SER A 137 -15.01 -7.02 -5.78
N LEU A 138 -13.69 -6.94 -5.98
CA LEU A 138 -12.99 -5.75 -6.49
C LEU A 138 -13.30 -4.49 -5.67
N GLN A 139 -13.52 -4.66 -4.37
CA GLN A 139 -13.60 -3.53 -3.44
C GLN A 139 -12.20 -3.05 -3.07
N VAL A 140 -12.03 -1.74 -3.03
CA VAL A 140 -10.80 -1.08 -2.57
C VAL A 140 -11.09 -0.34 -1.28
N ASN A 141 -10.21 -0.52 -0.31
CA ASN A 141 -10.10 0.31 0.88
C ASN A 141 -8.70 0.92 0.88
N ASP A 142 -8.63 2.22 0.63
CA ASP A 142 -7.41 3.00 0.63
C ASP A 142 -7.44 3.94 1.83
N GLU A 143 -6.43 3.89 2.68
CA GLU A 143 -6.36 4.68 3.89
C GLU A 143 -4.98 5.33 4.05
N GLN A 144 -4.97 6.65 4.15
CA GLN A 144 -3.84 7.45 4.59
C GLN A 144 -4.02 7.81 6.07
N LEU A 145 -3.00 7.54 6.88
CA LEU A 145 -2.96 7.86 8.31
C LEU A 145 -1.93 8.94 8.60
N ASP A 146 -2.40 10.19 8.73
CA ASP A 146 -1.57 11.36 9.01
C ASP A 146 -1.34 11.50 10.52
N THR A 147 -0.07 11.55 10.92
CA THR A 147 0.31 11.79 12.32
C THR A 147 0.18 13.25 12.68
N GLN A 148 -0.51 13.55 13.78
CA GLN A 148 -0.71 14.90 14.29
C GLN A 148 -0.42 14.98 15.78
N GLU A 149 -0.05 16.17 16.25
CA GLU A 149 0.24 16.41 17.66
C GLU A 149 -0.23 17.79 18.10
N ARG A 150 -0.68 17.87 19.35
CA ARG A 150 -0.98 19.13 20.03
C ARG A 150 -0.05 19.26 21.23
N THR A 151 0.58 20.42 21.38
CA THR A 151 1.28 20.73 22.63
C THR A 151 0.26 21.14 23.69
N GLU A 152 0.23 20.39 24.79
CA GLU A 152 -0.53 20.71 25.99
C GLU A 152 0.40 21.35 27.02
N VAL A 153 -0.09 22.34 27.76
CA VAL A 153 0.73 23.09 28.73
C VAL A 153 0.00 23.20 30.07
N ASP A 154 0.53 22.56 31.10
CA ASP A 154 0.17 22.84 32.49
C ASP A 154 0.99 24.04 32.96
N ARG A 155 0.39 25.24 32.84
CA ARG A 155 1.01 26.50 33.27
C ARG A 155 1.27 26.57 34.77
N LYS A 156 0.54 25.81 35.59
CA LYS A 156 0.76 25.80 37.05
C LYS A 156 2.00 24.99 37.41
N LYS A 157 2.25 23.90 36.68
CA LYS A 157 3.43 23.03 36.88
C LYS A 157 4.60 23.39 35.97
N MET A 158 4.44 24.37 35.08
CA MET A 158 5.41 24.73 34.04
C MET A 158 5.86 23.51 33.22
N LYS A 159 4.91 22.61 32.91
CA LYS A 159 5.16 21.39 32.12
C LYS A 159 4.40 21.46 30.81
N ALA A 160 5.08 21.06 29.73
CA ALA A 160 4.47 20.83 28.43
C ALA A 160 4.64 19.36 28.05
N TRP A 161 3.68 18.81 27.32
CA TRP A 161 3.76 17.49 26.72
C TRP A 161 3.01 17.46 25.40
N PHE A 162 3.31 16.49 24.56
CA PHE A 162 2.61 16.27 23.31
C PHE A 162 1.41 15.35 23.53
N LYS A 163 0.30 15.70 22.88
CA LYS A 163 -0.91 14.89 22.82
C LYS A 163 -1.06 14.42 21.36
N PRO A 164 -0.62 13.20 21.04
CA PRO A 164 -0.67 12.67 19.69
C PRO A 164 -2.10 12.23 19.32
N TYR A 165 -2.44 12.43 18.06
CA TYR A 165 -3.64 11.90 17.42
C TYR A 165 -3.35 11.63 15.94
N LEU A 166 -4.26 10.94 15.25
CA LEU A 166 -4.16 10.76 13.79
C LEU A 166 -5.40 11.29 13.09
N ILE A 167 -5.21 11.68 11.83
CA ILE A 167 -6.29 11.88 10.86
C ILE A 167 -6.21 10.74 9.86
N SER A 168 -7.32 10.02 9.71
CA SER A 168 -7.50 8.96 8.71
C SER A 168 -8.29 9.54 7.55
N GLN A 169 -7.72 9.52 6.36
CA GLN A 169 -8.40 9.79 5.10
C GLN A 169 -8.62 8.44 4.41
N GLN A 170 -9.88 8.01 4.30
CA GLN A 170 -10.21 6.68 3.84
C GLN A 170 -11.16 6.72 2.64
N PHE A 171 -10.71 6.18 1.52
CA PHE A 171 -11.53 5.86 0.37
C PHE A 171 -12.02 4.40 0.45
N VAL A 172 -13.33 4.20 0.32
CA VAL A 172 -13.93 2.87 0.16
C VAL A 172 -14.75 2.86 -1.13
N GLY A 173 -14.33 2.04 -2.09
CA GLY A 173 -14.93 2.02 -3.42
C GLY A 173 -15.14 0.63 -3.99
N SER A 174 -16.05 0.53 -4.94
CA SER A 174 -16.24 -0.65 -5.77
C SER A 174 -15.62 -0.40 -7.14
N CYS A 175 -14.88 -1.38 -7.65
CA CYS A 175 -14.10 -1.21 -8.86
C CYS A 175 -14.53 -2.15 -9.98
N GLN A 176 -14.20 -1.74 -11.20
CA GLN A 176 -14.33 -2.57 -12.40
C GLN A 176 -12.99 -2.60 -13.12
N LEU A 177 -12.66 -3.75 -13.73
CA LEU A 177 -11.50 -3.85 -14.60
C LEU A 177 -11.74 -2.99 -15.84
N ALA A 178 -10.76 -2.16 -16.18
CA ALA A 178 -10.78 -1.39 -17.41
C ALA A 178 -10.82 -2.35 -18.61
N THR A 179 -11.79 -2.15 -19.49
CA THR A 179 -11.83 -2.86 -20.77
C THR A 179 -10.78 -2.24 -21.70
N PRO A 180 -9.86 -3.03 -22.29
CA PRO A 180 -8.96 -2.52 -23.32
C PRO A 180 -9.78 -1.88 -24.45
N LYS A 181 -9.41 -0.66 -24.86
CA LYS A 181 -9.95 -0.09 -26.12
C LYS A 181 -9.29 -0.88 -27.27
N LEU A 182 -10.10 -1.65 -27.99
CA LEU A 182 -9.73 -2.31 -29.24
C LEU A 182 -9.54 -1.30 -30.37
#